data_AF-A0A956W695-F1
#
_entry.id   AF-A0A956W695-F1
#
_cell.length_a   1.000
_cell.length_b   1.000
_cell.length_c   1.000
_cell.angle_alpha   90.00
_cell.angle_beta   90.00
_cell.angle_gamma   90.00
#
_symmetry.space_group_name_H-M   'P 1'
#
loop_
_entity.id
_entity.type
_entity.pdbx_description
1 polymer ?
#
loop_
_entity_poly.entity_id
_entity_poly.type
_entity_poly.pdbx_seq_one_letter_code
_entity_poly.pdbx_strand_id
1 'polypeptide(L)' 'MSADSRKRIALLGHPVSHSISPRFQQAALDALGIAATYEAWDTPPEDVPIAVERLRSGDLLGANVTVPHKVAVMRLV' A
#
# COMPACT_ATOMS: atom_id res chain seq x y z
N MET A 1 8.76 -25.97 -6.63
CA MET A 1 8.51 -25.04 -5.53
C MET A 1 8.35 -23.65 -6.14
N SER A 2 7.13 -23.26 -6.51
CA SER A 2 6.89 -21.87 -6.92
C SER A 2 6.93 -21.05 -5.65
N ALA A 3 7.70 -19.96 -5.62
CA ALA A 3 7.64 -19.00 -4.53
C ALA A 3 6.16 -18.65 -4.28
N ASP A 4 5.73 -18.72 -3.01
CA ASP A 4 4.46 -18.20 -2.56
C ASP A 4 4.42 -16.72 -2.93
N SER A 5 3.86 -16.38 -4.10
CA SER A 5 3.86 -15.02 -4.63
C SER A 5 2.77 -14.23 -3.93
N ARG A 6 2.95 -14.05 -2.63
CA ARG A 6 2.04 -13.28 -1.78
C ARG A 6 1.95 -11.86 -2.34
N LYS A 7 0.73 -11.46 -2.68
CA LYS A 7 0.47 -10.12 -3.22
C LYS A 7 0.55 -9.07 -2.12
N ARG A 8 0.69 -7.79 -2.47
CA ARG A 8 0.86 -6.71 -1.49
C ARG A 8 -0.23 -5.66 -1.64
N ILE A 9 -0.61 -5.03 -0.53
CA ILE A 9 -1.49 -3.85 -0.48
C ILE A 9 -0.73 -2.77 0.29
N ALA A 10 -0.69 -1.56 -0.25
CA ALA A 10 0.03 -0.46 0.38
C ALA A 10 -0.92 0.59 1.02
N LEU A 11 -0.42 1.30 2.02
CA LEU A 11 -0.96 2.57 2.49
C LEU A 11 0.08 3.66 2.23
N LEU A 12 -0.22 4.56 1.29
CA LEU A 12 0.62 5.73 1.01
C LEU A 12 0.22 6.90 1.90
N GLY A 13 1.18 7.45 2.64
CA GLY A 13 1.02 8.64 3.47
C GLY A 13 2.36 9.18 3.94
N HIS A 14 2.37 10.34 4.61
CA HIS A 14 3.55 10.85 5.31
C HIS A 14 3.20 11.91 6.37
N PRO A 15 3.60 11.74 7.65
CA PRO A 15 4.05 10.48 8.25
C PRO A 15 2.90 9.46 8.31
N VAL A 16 3.21 8.16 8.24
CA VAL A 16 2.18 7.09 8.23
C VAL A 16 2.35 6.00 9.30
N SER A 17 3.45 6.04 10.05
CA SER A 17 3.80 5.02 11.06
C SER A 17 2.75 4.82 12.17
N HIS A 18 1.96 5.84 12.48
CA HIS A 18 0.90 5.79 13.50
C HIS A 18 -0.42 5.22 12.99
N SER A 19 -0.53 4.88 11.70
CA SER A 19 -1.77 4.33 11.15
C SER A 19 -2.10 2.97 11.78
N ILE A 20 -3.34 2.82 12.21
CA ILE A 20 -3.87 1.52 12.66
C ILE A 20 -4.25 0.59 11.49
N SER A 21 -4.25 1.12 10.25
CA SER A 21 -4.69 0.39 9.05
C SER A 21 -3.94 -0.93 8.83
N PRO A 22 -2.59 -0.98 8.93
CA PRO A 22 -1.87 -2.24 8.78
C PRO A 22 -2.32 -3.34 9.74
N ARG A 23 -2.71 -2.98 10.98
CA ARG A 23 -3.12 -3.98 11.97
C ARG A 23 -4.47 -4.61 11.62
N PHE A 24 -5.49 -3.80 11.39
CA PHE A 24 -6.83 -4.34 11.15
C PHE A 24 -6.99 -4.89 9.73
N GLN A 25 -6.31 -4.31 8.74
CA GLN A 25 -6.35 -4.80 7.36
C GLN A 25 -5.64 -6.14 7.24
N GLN A 26 -4.46 -6.30 7.86
CA GLN A 26 -3.79 -7.61 7.87
C GLN A 26 -4.65 -8.66 8.57
N ALA A 27 -5.23 -8.33 9.74
CA ALA A 27 -6.13 -9.26 10.44
C ALA A 27 -7.33 -9.70 9.57
N ALA A 28 -7.89 -8.79 8.75
CA ALA A 28 -8.96 -9.12 7.83
C ALA A 28 -8.49 -10.02 6.68
N LEU A 29 -7.32 -9.76 6.09
CA LEU A 29 -6.71 -10.62 5.07
C LEU A 29 -6.47 -12.04 5.60
N ASP A 30 -5.90 -12.13 6.80
CA ASP A 30 -5.61 -13.40 7.49
C ASP A 30 -6.89 -14.18 7.78
N ALA A 31 -7.92 -13.51 8.32
CA ALA A 31 -9.21 -14.13 8.65
C ALA A 31 -9.93 -14.69 7.42
N LEU A 32 -9.71 -14.08 6.24
CA LEU A 32 -10.30 -14.50 4.97
C LEU A 32 -9.40 -15.47 4.18
N GLY A 33 -8.20 -15.80 4.68
CA GLY A 33 -7.25 -16.65 3.97
C GLY A 33 -6.73 -16.04 2.66
N ILE A 34 -6.75 -14.71 2.54
CA ILE A 34 -6.23 -14.01 1.36
C ILE A 34 -4.71 -13.96 1.46
N ALA A 35 -4.02 -14.56 0.50
CA ALA A 35 -2.56 -14.58 0.43
C ALA A 35 -1.98 -13.21 0.01
N ALA A 36 -2.12 -12.21 0.89
CA ALA A 36 -1.57 -10.87 0.72
C ALA A 36 -1.01 -10.28 2.03
N THR A 37 -0.08 -9.34 1.92
CA THR A 37 0.36 -8.48 3.03
C THR A 37 -0.19 -7.07 2.88
N TYR A 38 -0.46 -6.41 4.01
CA TYR A 38 -0.77 -4.98 4.06
C TYR A 38 0.39 -4.21 4.68
N GLU A 39 0.90 -3.20 3.97
CA GLU A 39 2.09 -2.45 4.36
C GLU A 39 1.84 -0.94 4.41
N ALA A 40 2.46 -0.24 5.36
CA ALA A 40 2.49 1.21 5.39
C ALA A 40 3.75 1.72 4.68
N TRP A 41 3.58 2.57 3.67
CA TRP A 41 4.66 3.17 2.91
C TRP A 41 4.78 4.64 3.30
N ASP A 42 5.73 4.93 4.18
CA ASP A 42 6.06 6.32 4.54
C ASP A 42 6.77 6.98 3.37
N THR A 43 6.02 7.78 2.62
CA THR A 43 6.39 8.28 1.30
C THR A 43 6.42 9.80 1.33
N PRO A 44 7.58 10.46 1.35
CA PRO A 44 7.64 11.92 1.23
C PRO A 44 6.88 12.42 -0.03
N PRO A 45 6.30 13.64 -0.01
CA PRO A 45 5.51 14.17 -1.13
C PRO A 45 6.21 14.12 -2.50
N GLU A 46 7.52 14.32 -2.53
CA GLU A 46 8.38 14.27 -3.72
C GLU A 46 8.46 12.87 -4.35
N ASP A 47 8.25 11.82 -3.56
CA ASP A 47 8.39 10.42 -3.98
C ASP A 47 7.05 9.79 -4.41
N VAL A 48 5.93 10.52 -4.31
CA VAL A 48 4.60 10.02 -4.71
C VAL A 48 4.56 9.49 -6.15
N PRO A 49 5.16 10.16 -7.16
CA PRO A 49 5.22 9.61 -8.51
C PRO A 49 5.94 8.26 -8.60
N ILE A 50 7.04 8.11 -7.85
CA ILE A 50 7.82 6.86 -7.80
C ILE A 50 7.00 5.77 -7.12
N ALA A 51 6.31 6.09 -6.03
CA ALA A 51 5.45 5.15 -5.32
C ALA A 51 4.29 4.67 -6.20
N VAL A 52 3.65 5.56 -6.97
CA VAL A 52 2.58 5.18 -7.93
C VAL A 52 3.12 4.30 -9.05
N GLU A 53 4.32 4.56 -9.56
CA GLU A 53 4.93 3.68 -10.56
C GLU A 53 5.22 2.28 -9.99
N ARG A 54 5.67 2.19 -8.74
CA ARG A 54 5.80 0.90 -8.03
C ARG A 54 4.46 0.19 -7.87
N LEU A 55 3.33 0.88 -7.70
CA LEU A 55 2.01 0.23 -7.67
C LEU A 55 1.69 -0.52 -8.97
N ARG A 56 2.34 -0.16 -10.09
CA ARG A 56 2.12 -0.77 -11.41
C ARG A 56 3.03 -1.98 -11.68
N SER A 57 3.93 -2.38 -10.78
CA SER A 57 4.86 -3.51 -11.01
C SER A 57 4.22 -4.90 -11.00
N GLY A 58 2.92 -5.02 -10.69
CA GLY A 58 2.15 -6.27 -10.78
C GLY A 58 2.24 -7.19 -9.56
N ASP A 59 3.05 -6.85 -8.55
CA ASP A 59 3.12 -7.49 -7.23
C ASP A 59 2.11 -6.90 -6.22
N LEU A 60 1.55 -5.72 -6.51
CA LEU A 60 0.54 -5.05 -5.69
C LEU A 60 -0.89 -5.28 -6.21
N LEU A 61 -1.82 -5.48 -5.28
CA LEU A 61 -3.27 -5.53 -5.55
C LEU A 61 -3.89 -4.12 -5.59
N GLY A 62 -3.23 -3.14 -4.97
CA GLY A 62 -3.70 -1.77 -4.88
C GLY A 62 -3.15 -1.05 -3.65
N ALA A 63 -3.68 0.15 -3.41
CA ALA A 63 -3.29 0.94 -2.27
C ALA A 63 -4.41 1.84 -1.72
N ASN A 64 -4.36 2.09 -0.41
CA ASN A 64 -5.04 3.23 0.20
C ASN A 64 -4.13 4.46 0.17
N VAL A 65 -4.73 5.65 0.12
CA VAL A 65 -4.00 6.93 0.13
C VAL A 65 -4.54 7.81 1.24
N THR A 66 -3.64 8.31 2.09
CA THR A 66 -3.96 9.23 3.17
C THR A 66 -3.22 10.56 3.01
N VAL A 67 -3.36 11.46 3.99
CA VAL A 67 -2.68 12.75 4.00
C VAL A 67 -1.15 12.58 3.92
N PRO A 68 -0.45 13.50 3.22
CA PRO A 68 -0.96 14.62 2.43
C PRO A 68 -1.28 14.25 0.96
N HIS A 69 -1.22 12.96 0.60
CA HIS A 69 -1.10 12.55 -0.81
C HIS A 69 -2.41 12.48 -1.59
N LYS A 70 -3.57 12.57 -0.92
CA LYS A 70 -4.89 12.37 -1.53
C LYS A 70 -5.11 13.12 -2.84
N VAL A 71 -4.66 14.37 -2.93
CA VAL A 71 -4.81 15.19 -4.14
C VAL A 71 -3.69 14.93 -5.15
N ALA A 72 -2.46 14.73 -4.67
CA ALA A 72 -1.29 14.52 -5.53
C ALA A 72 -1.44 13.26 -6.40
N VAL A 73 -1.93 12.15 -5.83
CA VAL A 73 -2.11 10.89 -6.58
C VAL A 73 -3.15 10.99 -7.70
N MET A 74 -4.14 11.88 -7.60
CA MET A 74 -5.20 12.00 -8.62
C MET A 74 -4.67 12.41 -9.99
N ARG A 75 -3.48 13.04 -10.05
CA ARG A 75 -2.84 13.43 -11.31
C ARG A 75 -2.03 12.30 -11.96
N LEU A 76 -1.94 11.15 -11.29
CA LEU A 76 -1.03 10.06 -11.63
C LEU A 76 -1.73 8.74 -11.90
N VAL A 77 -3.06 8.64 -11.74
CA VAL A 77 -3.85 7.41 -11.87
C VAL A 77 -4.88 7.50 -12.98
#